data_AF-A0A8C5JSQ8-F1
#
_entry.id   AF-A0A8C5JSQ8-F1
#
_cell.length_a   1.000
_cell.length_b   1.000
_cell.length_c   1.000
_cell.angle_alpha   90.00
_cell.angle_beta   90.00
_cell.angle_gamma   90.00
#
_symmetry.space_group_name_H-M   'P 1'
#
loop_
_entity.id
_entity.type
_entity.pdbx_description
1 polymer ?
#
loop_
_entity_poly.entity_id
_entity_poly.type
_entity_poly.pdbx_seq_one_letter_code
_entity_poly.pdbx_strand_id
1 'polypeptide(L)'
;MKEWWLQLGLLGVPLLAVYLHIPAPQLSPALRSWKSSGSFFTYKDLNIFYRDSSGAVGSSDVVVLLHGFPTSSYDWSKIWEGLTQRFHRVIALDFLGFGFSDKPRPHGYSIFEQATIVEGLLRHLGLRHQRINLLAHDYGDTVAQELLHRYEHNRTGSILINSLCLSNGGEVCAGWDWDPWKGTHGMGIRGREPMGWEFMGWEPMG
;
A
#
# COMPACT_ATOMS: atom_id res chain seq x y z
N MET A 1 -16.20 -3.58 -52.12
CA MET A 1 -15.70 -3.31 -50.76
C MET A 1 -15.65 -4.65 -50.04
N LYS A 2 -14.50 -5.32 -50.10
CA LYS A 2 -14.35 -6.76 -49.85
C LYS A 2 -13.78 -7.00 -48.45
N GLU A 3 -14.54 -7.72 -47.62
CA GLU A 3 -14.11 -8.73 -46.63
C GLU A 3 -13.01 -8.42 -45.59
N TRP A 4 -12.80 -7.16 -45.20
CA TRP A 4 -11.82 -6.81 -44.14
C TRP A 4 -12.10 -7.48 -42.78
N TRP A 5 -13.35 -7.83 -42.49
CA TRP A 5 -13.74 -8.59 -41.29
C TRP A 5 -13.18 -10.02 -41.25
N LEU A 6 -12.94 -10.66 -42.41
CA LEU A 6 -12.29 -11.98 -42.45
C LEU A 6 -10.83 -11.90 -42.01
N GLN A 7 -10.14 -10.82 -42.36
CA GLN A 7 -8.75 -10.58 -41.94
C GLN A 7 -8.64 -10.30 -40.43
N LEU A 8 -9.61 -9.58 -39.86
CA LEU A 8 -9.70 -9.39 -38.41
C LEU A 8 -10.02 -10.68 -37.66
N GLY A 9 -10.86 -11.57 -38.23
CA GLY A 9 -11.08 -12.90 -37.67
C GLY A 9 -9.84 -13.80 -37.75
N LEU A 10 -9.17 -13.81 -38.91
CA LEU A 10 -7.98 -14.61 -39.19
C LEU A 10 -6.77 -14.25 -38.30
N LEU A 11 -6.66 -12.99 -37.86
CA LEU A 11 -5.61 -12.57 -36.93
C LEU A 11 -6.11 -12.52 -35.48
N GLY A 12 -7.36 -12.11 -35.24
CA GLY A 12 -7.93 -11.95 -33.91
C GLY A 12 -8.20 -13.26 -33.18
N VAL A 13 -8.69 -14.29 -33.89
CA VAL A 13 -8.94 -15.61 -33.28
C VAL A 13 -7.66 -16.29 -32.80
N PRO A 14 -6.56 -16.38 -33.60
CA PRO A 14 -5.32 -16.94 -33.09
C PRO A 14 -4.65 -16.07 -32.02
N LEU A 15 -4.75 -14.73 -32.09
CA LEU A 15 -4.24 -13.86 -31.03
C LEU A 15 -5.01 -14.04 -29.71
N LEU A 16 -6.34 -14.17 -29.77
CA LEU A 16 -7.16 -14.47 -28.59
C LEU A 16 -6.87 -15.88 -28.08
N ALA A 17 -6.71 -16.87 -28.96
CA ALA A 17 -6.33 -18.22 -28.58
C ALA A 17 -4.96 -18.22 -27.90
N VAL A 18 -3.96 -17.54 -28.46
CA VAL A 18 -2.64 -17.36 -27.83
C VAL A 18 -2.78 -16.69 -26.47
N TYR A 19 -3.52 -15.59 -26.37
CA TYR A 19 -3.76 -14.88 -25.10
C TYR A 19 -4.40 -15.78 -24.03
N LEU A 20 -5.42 -16.55 -24.39
CA LEU A 20 -6.08 -17.50 -23.48
C LEU A 20 -5.19 -18.70 -23.09
N HIS A 21 -4.15 -18.99 -23.88
CA HIS A 21 -3.18 -20.05 -23.59
C HIS A 21 -1.88 -19.53 -22.94
N ILE A 22 -1.76 -18.22 -22.67
CA ILE A 22 -0.63 -17.72 -21.86
C ILE A 22 -0.84 -18.25 -20.43
N PRO A 23 0.05 -19.12 -19.92
CA PRO A 23 -0.07 -19.58 -18.55
C PRO A 23 0.08 -18.39 -17.61
N ALA A 24 -0.67 -18.41 -16.50
CA ALA A 24 -0.51 -17.40 -15.47
C ALA A 24 0.98 -17.29 -15.09
N PRO A 25 1.55 -16.06 -14.97
CA PRO A 25 2.94 -15.89 -14.66
C PRO A 25 3.26 -16.60 -13.35
N GLN A 26 4.27 -17.47 -13.37
CA GLN A 26 4.68 -18.17 -12.17
C GLN A 26 5.44 -17.21 -11.25
N LEU A 27 5.17 -17.32 -9.94
CA LEU A 27 5.93 -16.55 -8.95
C LEU A 27 7.41 -16.92 -9.02
N SER A 28 8.28 -15.91 -9.00
CA SER A 28 9.72 -16.12 -8.88
C SER A 28 10.06 -16.84 -7.56
N PRO A 29 11.19 -17.54 -7.45
CA PRO A 29 11.63 -18.17 -6.20
C PRO A 29 11.66 -17.18 -5.02
N ALA A 30 12.07 -15.93 -5.26
CA ALA A 30 12.12 -14.89 -4.25
C ALA A 30 10.72 -14.49 -3.75
N LEU A 31 9.74 -14.34 -4.65
CA LEU A 31 8.35 -14.06 -4.27
C LEU A 31 7.70 -15.23 -3.51
N ARG A 32 8.02 -16.47 -3.89
CA ARG A 32 7.56 -17.65 -3.15
C ARG A 32 8.12 -17.68 -1.73
N SER A 33 9.42 -17.42 -1.59
CA SER A 33 10.08 -17.31 -0.29
C SER A 33 9.44 -16.21 0.57
N TRP A 34 9.23 -15.02 -0.01
CA TRP A 34 8.55 -13.91 0.66
C TRP A 34 7.17 -14.31 1.17
N LYS A 35 6.33 -14.88 0.29
CA LYS A 35 4.99 -15.35 0.65
C LYS A 35 5.03 -16.39 1.77
N SER A 36 5.94 -17.36 1.71
CA SER A 36 6.07 -18.40 2.74
C SER A 36 6.52 -17.87 4.10
N SER A 37 7.17 -16.69 4.14
CA SER A 37 7.60 -16.04 5.37
C SER A 37 6.56 -15.09 5.97
N GLY A 38 5.42 -14.91 5.31
CA GLY A 38 4.32 -14.08 5.81
C GLY A 38 3.19 -14.90 6.44
N SER A 39 2.14 -14.20 6.82
CA SER A 39 0.92 -14.75 7.42
C SER A 39 -0.30 -13.99 6.89
N PHE A 40 -1.49 -14.51 7.18
CA PHE A 40 -2.75 -13.89 6.77
C PHE A 40 -3.56 -13.50 7.99
N PHE A 41 -4.18 -12.32 7.92
CA PHE A 41 -5.15 -11.83 8.88
C PHE A 41 -6.50 -11.68 8.19
N THR A 42 -7.57 -12.14 8.84
CA THR A 42 -8.93 -12.06 8.29
C THR A 42 -9.60 -10.74 8.69
N TYR A 43 -9.96 -9.93 7.70
CA TYR A 43 -10.75 -8.73 7.84
C TYR A 43 -12.07 -8.87 7.07
N LYS A 44 -13.21 -8.94 7.76
CA LYS A 44 -14.55 -9.10 7.14
C LYS A 44 -14.58 -10.23 6.09
N ASP A 45 -14.10 -11.41 6.47
CA ASP A 45 -13.98 -12.60 5.61
C ASP A 45 -12.98 -12.50 4.44
N LEU A 46 -12.20 -11.42 4.37
CA LEU A 46 -11.13 -11.23 3.38
C LEU A 46 -9.77 -11.49 4.04
N ASN A 47 -8.89 -12.19 3.32
CA ASN A 47 -7.54 -12.49 3.76
C ASN A 47 -6.58 -11.38 3.34
N ILE A 48 -5.97 -10.76 4.34
CA ILE A 48 -4.94 -9.74 4.17
C ILE A 48 -3.59 -10.37 4.47
N PHE A 49 -2.72 -10.42 3.47
CA PHE A 49 -1.35 -10.87 3.64
C PHE A 49 -0.55 -9.82 4.40
N TYR A 50 0.23 -10.26 5.36
CA TYR A 50 1.21 -9.43 6.03
C TYR A 50 2.47 -10.22 6.35
N ARG A 51 3.56 -9.49 6.51
CA ARG A 51 4.84 -10.00 7.00
C ARG A 51 5.13 -9.35 8.33
N ASP A 52 5.57 -10.17 9.27
CA ASP A 52 5.90 -9.75 10.63
C ASP A 52 7.19 -10.45 11.03
N SER A 53 8.16 -9.66 11.46
CA SER A 53 9.45 -10.18 11.90
C SER A 53 9.89 -9.44 13.16
N SER A 54 10.21 -10.20 14.20
CA SER A 54 10.92 -9.68 15.37
C SER A 54 12.40 -9.49 15.04
N GLY A 55 12.94 -8.35 15.43
CA GLY A 55 14.27 -7.89 15.10
C GLY A 55 15.17 -7.72 16.32
N ALA A 56 15.91 -6.61 16.37
CA ALA A 56 16.97 -6.37 17.35
C ALA A 56 16.48 -6.47 18.80
N VAL A 57 17.16 -7.34 19.56
CA VAL A 57 16.95 -7.54 21.00
C VAL A 57 17.43 -6.30 21.75
N GLY A 58 16.50 -5.51 22.27
CA GLY A 58 16.80 -4.33 23.11
C GLY A 58 16.14 -3.03 22.67
N SER A 59 15.62 -2.93 21.45
CA SER A 59 14.69 -1.86 21.07
C SER A 59 13.26 -2.24 21.47
N SER A 60 12.37 -1.26 21.64
CA SER A 60 10.92 -1.47 21.71
C SER A 60 10.19 -0.88 20.51
N ASP A 61 10.94 -0.36 19.54
CA ASP A 61 10.39 0.34 18.39
C ASP A 61 9.80 -0.64 17.38
N VAL A 62 8.56 -0.37 17.01
CA VAL A 62 7.86 -1.08 15.95
C VAL A 62 7.82 -0.18 14.73
N VAL A 63 8.10 -0.73 13.54
CA VAL A 63 7.92 -0.03 12.27
C VAL A 63 6.92 -0.76 11.40
N VAL A 64 6.00 0.00 10.81
CA VAL A 64 4.96 -0.48 9.90
C VAL A 64 5.19 0.14 8.53
N LEU A 65 5.30 -0.72 7.51
CA LEU A 65 5.62 -0.36 6.14
C LEU A 65 4.37 -0.41 5.28
N LEU A 66 4.06 0.70 4.61
CA LEU A 66 2.90 0.86 3.74
C LEU A 66 3.36 1.05 2.29
N HIS A 67 3.02 0.11 1.40
CA HIS A 67 3.50 0.12 0.01
C HIS A 67 2.65 1.01 -0.93
N GLY A 68 3.15 1.26 -2.14
CA GLY A 68 2.50 2.09 -3.16
C GLY A 68 1.64 1.33 -4.17
N PHE A 69 1.16 2.05 -5.18
CA PHE A 69 0.57 1.50 -6.40
C PHE A 69 1.62 1.46 -7.53
N PRO A 70 1.67 0.42 -8.38
CA PRO A 70 0.92 -0.83 -8.38
C PRO A 70 1.67 -1.98 -7.66
N THR A 71 2.31 -1.69 -6.54
CA THR A 71 3.27 -2.61 -5.90
C THR A 71 2.67 -3.38 -4.72
N SER A 72 3.52 -3.95 -3.84
CA SER A 72 3.12 -4.78 -2.69
C SER A 72 4.17 -4.71 -1.58
N SER A 73 3.94 -5.38 -0.45
CA SER A 73 4.91 -5.52 0.65
C SER A 73 6.30 -6.01 0.20
N TYR A 74 6.38 -6.69 -0.96
CA TYR A 74 7.63 -7.18 -1.53
C TYR A 74 8.61 -6.05 -1.90
N ASP A 75 8.16 -4.81 -2.08
CA ASP A 75 9.05 -3.67 -2.34
C ASP A 75 10.07 -3.47 -1.23
N TRP A 76 9.68 -3.81 -0.01
CA TRP A 76 10.51 -3.70 1.19
C TRP A 76 11.52 -4.83 1.33
N SER A 77 11.50 -5.84 0.44
CA SER A 77 12.34 -7.04 0.58
C SER A 77 13.83 -6.76 0.67
N LYS A 78 14.33 -5.79 -0.10
CA LYS A 78 15.75 -5.42 -0.12
C LYS A 78 16.21 -4.70 1.15
N ILE A 79 15.31 -3.98 1.83
CA ILE A 79 15.65 -3.24 3.06
C ILE A 79 15.20 -3.96 4.33
N TRP A 80 14.46 -5.06 4.20
CA TRP A 80 13.85 -5.76 5.32
C TRP A 80 14.87 -6.18 6.38
N GLU A 81 15.97 -6.80 5.97
CA GLU A 81 17.01 -7.26 6.90
C GLU A 81 17.61 -6.08 7.69
N GLY A 82 17.94 -4.97 7.00
CA GLY A 82 18.46 -3.77 7.65
C GLY A 82 17.46 -3.15 8.64
N LEU A 83 16.16 -3.19 8.33
CA LEU A 83 15.12 -2.74 9.26
C LEU A 83 15.01 -3.67 10.46
N THR A 84 15.06 -4.99 10.28
CA THR A 84 15.00 -5.94 11.40
C THR A 84 16.22 -5.86 12.32
N GLN A 85 17.36 -5.39 11.83
CA GLN A 85 18.54 -5.13 12.67
C GLN A 85 18.41 -3.84 13.50
N ARG A 86 17.48 -2.94 13.15
CA ARG A 86 17.30 -1.64 13.83
C ARG A 86 16.06 -1.57 14.71
N PHE A 87 14.98 -2.20 14.28
CA PHE A 87 13.68 -2.17 14.96
C PHE A 87 13.40 -3.49 15.66
N HIS A 88 12.67 -3.43 16.77
CA HIS A 88 12.25 -4.62 17.50
C HIS A 88 11.24 -5.45 16.72
N ARG A 89 10.40 -4.81 15.91
CA ARG A 89 9.41 -5.48 15.08
C ARG A 89 9.22 -4.71 13.78
N VAL A 90 9.28 -5.42 12.66
CA VAL A 90 9.06 -4.88 11.32
C VAL A 90 7.82 -5.55 10.75
N ILE A 91 6.85 -4.74 10.35
CA ILE A 91 5.57 -5.20 9.83
C ILE A 91 5.35 -4.58 8.46
N ALA A 92 4.95 -5.37 7.48
CA ALA A 92 4.42 -4.87 6.22
C ALA A 92 3.14 -5.63 5.90
N LEU A 93 2.18 -4.98 5.26
CA LEU A 93 0.98 -5.62 4.75
C LEU A 93 0.89 -5.44 3.24
N ASP A 94 0.16 -6.33 2.58
CA ASP A 94 -0.36 -6.07 1.25
C ASP A 94 -1.76 -5.46 1.39
N PHE A 95 -1.98 -4.27 0.84
CA PHE A 95 -3.29 -3.64 0.82
C PHE A 95 -4.32 -4.54 0.13
N LEU A 96 -5.59 -4.40 0.51
CA LEU A 96 -6.67 -5.15 -0.15
C LEU A 96 -6.68 -4.79 -1.64
N GLY A 97 -6.71 -5.81 -2.52
CA GLY A 97 -6.56 -5.61 -3.96
C GLY A 97 -5.13 -5.78 -4.48
N PHE A 98 -4.12 -5.86 -3.61
CA PHE A 98 -2.70 -5.89 -3.96
C PHE A 98 -2.00 -7.19 -3.53
N GLY A 99 -0.80 -7.41 -4.07
CA GLY A 99 0.11 -8.48 -3.65
C GLY A 99 -0.55 -9.85 -3.50
N PHE A 100 -0.39 -10.46 -2.33
CA PHE A 100 -0.97 -11.75 -1.94
C PHE A 100 -2.31 -11.62 -1.20
N SER A 101 -2.76 -10.41 -0.86
CA SER A 101 -4.08 -10.16 -0.28
C SER A 101 -5.21 -10.44 -1.27
N ASP A 102 -6.40 -10.69 -0.72
CA ASP A 102 -7.60 -10.93 -1.51
C ASP A 102 -7.96 -9.73 -2.40
N LYS A 103 -8.60 -10.03 -3.53
CA LYS A 103 -8.95 -9.07 -4.59
C LYS A 103 -10.43 -9.22 -4.96
N PRO A 104 -11.36 -8.92 -4.04
CA PRO A 104 -12.79 -9.11 -4.29
C PRO A 104 -13.25 -8.28 -5.49
N ARG A 105 -14.18 -8.84 -6.27
CA ARG A 105 -14.84 -8.18 -7.40
C ARG A 105 -16.31 -8.62 -7.47
N PRO A 106 -17.28 -7.71 -7.60
CA PRO A 106 -17.12 -6.25 -7.58
C PRO A 106 -16.79 -5.75 -6.16
N HIS A 107 -15.88 -4.78 -6.04
CA HIS A 107 -15.52 -4.15 -4.77
C HIS A 107 -15.07 -2.71 -4.98
N GLY A 108 -15.54 -1.79 -4.12
CA GLY A 108 -15.11 -0.39 -4.13
C GLY A 108 -13.93 -0.19 -3.19
N TYR A 109 -12.73 -0.05 -3.75
CA TYR A 109 -11.53 0.20 -2.96
C TYR A 109 -11.49 1.66 -2.51
N SER A 110 -11.28 1.91 -1.22
CA SER A 110 -11.18 3.26 -0.66
C SER A 110 -10.00 3.39 0.30
N ILE A 111 -9.42 4.59 0.39
CA ILE A 111 -8.36 4.91 1.37
C ILE A 111 -8.84 4.63 2.80
N PHE A 112 -10.09 4.99 3.10
CA PHE A 112 -10.68 4.81 4.42
C PHE A 112 -10.75 3.34 4.83
N GLU A 113 -11.03 2.44 3.89
CA GLU A 113 -11.02 1.00 4.12
C GLU A 113 -9.59 0.49 4.37
N GLN A 114 -8.61 0.90 3.56
CA GLN A 114 -7.22 0.49 3.75
C GLN A 114 -6.68 0.95 5.11
N ALA A 115 -6.97 2.19 5.52
CA ALA A 115 -6.61 2.66 6.86
C ALA A 115 -7.25 1.81 7.96
N THR A 116 -8.52 1.44 7.81
CA THR A 116 -9.22 0.57 8.77
C THR A 116 -8.63 -0.83 8.82
N ILE A 117 -8.16 -1.37 7.68
CA ILE A 117 -7.45 -2.65 7.61
C ILE A 117 -6.12 -2.57 8.36
N VAL A 118 -5.35 -1.50 8.18
CA VAL A 118 -4.10 -1.28 8.91
C VAL A 118 -4.36 -1.24 10.42
N GLU A 119 -5.35 -0.48 10.87
CA GLU A 119 -5.75 -0.44 12.29
C GLU A 119 -6.18 -1.83 12.81
N GLY A 120 -6.93 -2.59 11.99
CA GLY A 120 -7.36 -3.95 12.29
C GLY A 120 -6.18 -4.91 12.45
N LEU A 121 -5.20 -4.84 11.55
CA LEU A 121 -3.97 -5.62 11.62
C LEU A 121 -3.17 -5.30 12.88
N LEU A 122 -2.97 -4.01 13.20
CA LEU A 122 -2.23 -3.61 14.39
C LEU A 122 -2.93 -4.07 15.68
N ARG A 123 -4.28 -4.05 15.70
CA ARG A 123 -5.06 -4.62 16.79
C ARG A 123 -4.87 -6.13 16.89
N HIS A 124 -4.93 -6.85 15.77
CA HIS A 124 -4.72 -8.29 15.71
C HIS A 124 -3.35 -8.69 16.24
N LEU A 125 -2.32 -7.90 15.94
CA LEU A 125 -0.94 -8.11 16.40
C LEU A 125 -0.66 -7.65 17.84
N GLY A 126 -1.69 -7.18 18.56
CA GLY A 126 -1.59 -6.74 19.96
C GLY A 126 -0.92 -5.39 20.17
N LEU A 127 -0.80 -4.56 19.13
CA LEU A 127 -0.03 -3.30 19.14
C LEU A 127 -0.85 -2.07 19.51
N ARG A 128 -2.06 -2.25 20.05
CA ARG A 128 -3.01 -1.16 20.33
C ARG A 128 -2.47 -0.05 21.23
N HIS A 129 -1.59 -0.41 22.16
CA HIS A 129 -1.01 0.49 23.16
C HIS A 129 0.49 0.72 22.92
N GLN A 130 1.03 0.23 21.81
CA GLN A 130 2.43 0.37 21.44
C GLN A 130 2.58 1.57 20.51
N ARG A 131 3.60 2.39 20.76
CA ARG A 131 4.01 3.44 19.83
C ARG A 131 4.66 2.81 18.60
N ILE A 132 4.18 3.19 17.41
CA ILE A 132 4.66 2.68 16.13
C ILE A 132 5.26 3.80 15.26
N ASN A 133 6.21 3.44 14.42
CA ASN A 133 6.77 4.30 13.38
C ASN A 133 6.18 3.87 12.03
N LEU A 134 5.69 4.83 11.25
CA LEU A 134 5.13 4.57 9.93
C LEU A 134 6.16 4.94 8.86
N LEU A 135 6.43 4.02 7.94
CA LEU A 135 7.16 4.30 6.70
C LEU A 135 6.22 4.00 5.53
N ALA A 136 5.90 5.02 4.77
CA ALA A 136 4.94 4.94 3.67
C ALA A 136 5.59 5.32 2.33
N HIS A 137 5.00 4.81 1.25
CA HIS A 137 5.43 5.06 -0.11
C HIS A 137 4.23 5.22 -1.05
N ASP A 138 4.21 6.28 -1.87
CA ASP A 138 3.22 6.55 -2.92
C ASP A 138 1.75 6.46 -2.39
N TYR A 139 0.96 5.48 -2.80
CA TYR A 139 -0.40 5.24 -2.31
C TYR A 139 -0.46 5.05 -0.79
N GLY A 140 0.58 4.42 -0.23
CA GLY A 140 0.74 4.26 1.21
C GLY A 140 0.79 5.60 1.94
N ASP A 141 1.27 6.68 1.31
CA ASP A 141 1.34 8.00 1.93
C ASP A 141 -0.05 8.57 2.19
N THR A 142 -0.99 8.37 1.26
CA THR A 142 -2.38 8.81 1.42
C THR A 142 -3.08 8.02 2.54
N VAL A 143 -2.80 6.72 2.65
CA VAL A 143 -3.31 5.89 3.76
C VAL A 143 -2.69 6.34 5.09
N ALA A 144 -1.40 6.66 5.11
CA ALA A 144 -0.71 7.14 6.31
C ALA A 144 -1.24 8.50 6.78
N GLN A 145 -1.52 9.42 5.85
CA GLN A 145 -2.14 10.70 6.14
C GLN A 145 -3.54 10.55 6.73
N GLU A 146 -4.35 9.62 6.21
CA GLU A 146 -5.65 9.29 6.81
C GLU A 146 -5.50 8.73 8.23
N LEU A 147 -4.54 7.83 8.48
CA LEU A 147 -4.25 7.32 9.83
C LEU A 147 -3.83 8.45 10.78
N LEU A 148 -2.98 9.36 10.33
CA LEU A 148 -2.56 10.53 11.09
C LEU A 148 -3.74 11.47 11.38
N HIS A 149 -4.57 11.75 10.38
CA HIS A 149 -5.77 12.59 10.55
C HIS A 149 -6.70 12.00 11.63
N ARG A 150 -6.94 10.69 11.60
CA ARG A 150 -7.75 10.03 12.62
C ARG A 150 -7.11 10.09 14.01
N TYR A 151 -5.78 9.98 14.09
CA TYR A 151 -5.02 10.06 15.34
C TYR A 151 -5.16 11.46 15.98
N GLU A 152 -4.91 12.53 15.22
CA GLU A 152 -4.99 13.92 15.70
C GLU A 152 -6.40 14.32 16.14
N HIS A 153 -7.43 13.80 15.47
CA HIS A 153 -8.83 14.10 15.80
C HIS A 153 -9.42 13.14 16.84
N ASN A 154 -8.60 12.29 17.45
CA ASN A 154 -9.02 11.26 18.41
C ASN A 154 -10.19 10.39 17.88
N ARG A 155 -10.21 10.18 16.55
CA ARG A 155 -11.16 9.31 15.86
C ARG A 155 -10.67 7.87 15.84
N THR A 156 -9.40 7.63 16.13
CA THR A 156 -8.86 6.29 16.37
C THR A 156 -9.05 5.89 17.83
N GLY A 157 -9.35 4.61 18.05
CA GLY A 157 -9.28 3.99 19.37
C GLY A 157 -8.10 3.04 19.53
N SER A 158 -7.11 3.04 18.62
CA SER A 158 -6.22 1.87 18.47
C SER A 158 -4.79 2.06 17.98
N ILE A 159 -4.33 3.25 17.54
CA ILE A 159 -2.93 3.41 17.06
C ILE A 159 -2.25 4.61 17.74
N LEU A 160 -1.00 4.44 18.13
CA LEU A 160 -0.16 5.50 18.68
C LEU A 160 1.01 5.73 17.73
N ILE A 161 1.03 6.88 17.06
CA ILE A 161 2.07 7.20 16.07
C ILE A 161 3.21 7.94 16.76
N ASN A 162 4.43 7.41 16.62
CA ASN A 162 5.66 8.02 17.14
C ASN A 162 6.39 8.86 16.08
N SER A 163 6.46 8.34 14.87
CA SER A 163 7.03 9.03 13.72
C SER A 163 6.35 8.57 12.43
N LEU A 164 6.39 9.42 11.41
CA LEU A 164 5.89 9.17 10.08
C LEU A 164 6.94 9.62 9.06
N CYS A 165 7.31 8.73 8.15
CA CYS A 165 8.16 9.00 7.01
C CYS A 165 7.38 8.73 5.73
N LEU A 166 7.28 9.73 4.87
CA LEU A 166 6.60 9.67 3.57
C LEU A 166 7.65 9.67 2.46
N SER A 167 7.43 8.90 1.41
CA SER A 167 8.39 8.75 0.31
C SER A 167 7.69 8.64 -1.03
N ASN A 168 8.10 9.47 -1.99
CA ASN A 168 7.58 9.42 -3.36
C ASN A 168 6.04 9.49 -3.43
N GLY A 169 5.43 10.43 -2.68
CA GLY A 169 4.00 10.71 -2.73
C GLY A 169 3.70 12.19 -2.94
N GLY A 170 2.53 12.47 -3.52
CA GLY A 170 1.94 13.80 -3.52
C GLY A 170 1.10 14.00 -2.26
N GLU A 171 1.13 15.20 -1.68
CA GLU A 171 0.24 15.56 -0.57
C GLU A 171 -1.22 15.51 -1.06
N VAL A 172 -1.97 14.48 -0.66
CA VAL A 172 -3.41 14.41 -0.93
C VAL A 172 -4.14 15.02 0.26
N CYS A 173 -4.36 16.34 0.19
CA CYS A 173 -5.29 17.00 1.10
C CYS A 173 -6.65 16.28 1.06
N ALA A 174 -7.13 15.83 2.22
CA ALA A 174 -8.35 15.04 2.39
C ALA A 174 -9.53 15.58 1.55
N GLY A 175 -10.07 14.75 0.65
CA GLY A 175 -11.23 15.13 -0.17
C GLY A 175 -11.43 14.40 -1.51
N TRP A 176 -10.70 13.32 -1.79
CA TRP A 176 -10.75 12.66 -3.11
C TRP A 176 -11.22 11.20 -3.02
N ASP A 177 -12.36 10.88 -3.65
CA ASP A 177 -12.70 9.52 -4.06
C ASP A 177 -11.84 9.19 -5.29
N TRP A 178 -10.92 8.23 -5.16
CA TRP A 178 -10.03 7.81 -6.24
C TRP A 178 -10.37 6.37 -6.68
N ASP A 179 -10.79 6.23 -7.94
CA ASP A 179 -11.08 4.94 -8.60
C ASP A 179 -9.96 4.64 -9.62
N PRO A 180 -9.11 3.61 -9.40
CA PRO A 180 -8.00 3.28 -10.29
C PRO A 180 -8.44 2.85 -11.71
N TRP A 181 -9.74 2.61 -11.92
CA TRP A 181 -10.29 2.15 -13.20
C TRP A 181 -10.99 3.26 -13.99
N LYS A 182 -11.03 4.50 -13.48
CA LYS A 182 -11.58 5.66 -14.21
C LYS A 182 -10.46 6.57 -14.67
N GLY A 183 -10.28 6.64 -15.99
CA GLY A 183 -9.28 7.47 -16.65
C GLY A 183 -9.40 8.95 -16.28
N THR A 184 -8.24 9.60 -16.17
CA THR A 184 -8.04 10.99 -15.75
C THR A 184 -8.74 11.99 -16.69
N HIS A 185 -9.94 12.45 -16.35
CA HIS A 185 -10.53 13.64 -16.97
C HIS A 185 -11.08 14.57 -15.88
N GLY A 186 -10.39 15.70 -15.68
CA GLY A 186 -10.94 16.91 -15.06
C GLY A 186 -10.58 17.17 -13.59
N MET A 187 -9.30 17.39 -13.28
CA MET A 187 -8.89 17.97 -11.99
C MET A 187 -9.06 19.50 -12.03
N GLY A 188 -10.03 20.01 -11.28
CA GLY A 188 -10.21 21.45 -11.04
C GLY A 188 -9.95 21.79 -9.58
N ILE A 189 -8.94 22.63 -9.33
CA ILE A 189 -8.57 23.12 -7.99
C ILE A 189 -9.49 24.29 -7.63
N ARG A 190 -10.25 24.18 -6.53
CA ARG A 190 -10.81 25.36 -5.84
C ARG A 190 -10.09 25.49 -4.50
N GLY A 191 -9.12 26.41 -4.47
CA GLY A 191 -8.30 26.69 -3.30
C GLY A 191 -9.05 27.43 -2.21
N ARG A 192 -8.59 27.24 -0.97
CA ARG A 192 -8.64 28.25 0.10
C ARG A 192 -7.32 28.14 0.87
N GLU A 193 -6.77 29.31 1.19
CA GLU A 193 -5.39 29.70 1.52
C GLU A 193 -4.58 28.91 2.57
N PRO A 194 -3.23 29.06 2.62
CA PRO A 194 -2.31 28.17 3.30
C PRO A 194 -1.98 28.61 4.74
N MET A 195 -1.88 27.64 5.65
CA MET A 195 -1.17 27.79 6.93
C MET A 195 0.31 27.46 6.70
N GLY A 196 1.17 28.44 6.95
CA GLY A 196 2.59 28.39 6.67
C GLY A 196 3.33 27.35 7.51
N TRP A 197 4.16 26.58 6.82
CA TRP A 197 5.32 25.89 7.39
C TRP A 197 6.53 26.36 6.58
N GLU A 198 7.49 26.99 7.24
CA GLU A 198 8.78 27.34 6.64
C GLU A 198 9.58 26.05 6.37
N PHE A 199 9.85 25.79 5.10
CA PHE A 199 10.79 24.76 4.67
C PHE A 199 12.22 25.31 4.80
N MET A 200 13.06 24.58 5.55
CA MET A 200 14.50 24.83 5.63
C MET A 200 15.12 24.43 4.28
N GLY A 201 15.27 25.42 3.40
CA GLY A 201 15.84 25.25 2.07
C GLY A 201 17.32 24.86 2.12
N TRP A 202 17.70 23.88 1.31
CA TRP A 202 19.08 23.66 0.90
C TRP A 202 19.53 24.82 0.01
N GLU A 203 20.55 25.57 0.44
CA GLU A 203 21.29 26.47 -0.44
C GLU A 203 22.24 25.66 -1.33
N PRO A 204 22.32 25.93 -2.65
CA PRO A 204 23.38 25.38 -3.47
C PRO A 204 24.69 26.14 -3.19
N MET A 205 25.73 25.40 -2.77
CA MET A 205 27.09 25.93 -2.74
C MET A 205 27.67 25.97 -4.16
N GLY A 206 28.13 27.16 -4.58
CA GLY A 206 29.22 27.36 -5.55
C GLY A 206 28.85 27.37 -7.03
#